data_AF-Q15ZS2-F1
#
_entry.id   AF-Q15ZS2-F1
#
_cell.length_a   1.000
_cell.length_b   1.000
_cell.length_c   1.000
_cell.angle_alpha   90.00
_cell.angle_beta   90.00
_cell.angle_gamma   90.00
#
_symmetry.space_group_name_H-M   'P 1'
#
loop_
_entity.id
_entity.type
_entity.pdbx_description
1 polymer ?
#
loop_
_entity_poly.entity_id
_entity_poly.type
_entity_poly.pdbx_seq_one_letter_code
_entity_poly.pdbx_strand_id
1 'polypeptide(L)'
;MKLIASFSIFMLMSIWSFASLGQSNSFDSLFSNEPEFLKVDQAFVFDYVQNGDQLVVTWDIADDYYLYQQQFKAVSKNASLGEPIFPTGKMKEDEFFDEPQEVYYHKVSVTYPILQSQDDSAVKIRYQGCAEAGLCYPPTTQVVYLNAVNASDDLSNTDEASVESSGSVSQQFELADLLTGDQSLIWVLLIFLALGVGLAFTPCVFPMYPILSGIVIGQGKSISTSRAFVLSFVYVQGMALTYSLLGLVVASAGVQFQAALQHPIILGALIVVFALLALVMFGAWEFQLPSSWQEKLNGVSNQQKSGSYLGVLLMGAISGLVASPCTTAPLTGILLYIAQTSDLLLGFSALYALSLGMGIPLILFGITGGKLLPKAGAWMNIIKVTFGFMMLAVALMFVERLVSHMATDILWSLLGLVTFSYFYVMNQASSVTFGKGVRALVIFIGLFASAMYGYQTIFGQTSSVAGHTEQSHPRFEVVKNLDDFEQKLAAANAQGKTVMVDLYADWCVACKEFEKYTFPDTQVVDALSNTVWMQIDLTDNTATNIAFQEHFSILGLPTILFFDLQGKEISGSRVTGFMQASAFAAHAKNIL
;
A
#
# COMPACT_ATOMS: atom_id res chain seq x y z
N MET A 1 -40.85 -42.64 15.83
CA MET A 1 -42.30 -42.73 16.09
C MET A 1 -42.78 -41.42 16.77
N LYS A 2 -42.94 -40.32 16.00
CA LYS A 2 -43.86 -39.16 16.26
C LYS A 2 -43.69 -37.92 15.37
N LEU A 3 -42.69 -37.81 14.48
CA LEU A 3 -42.59 -36.65 13.57
C LEU A 3 -42.46 -36.98 12.07
N ILE A 4 -42.62 -38.26 11.71
CA ILE A 4 -42.73 -38.77 10.33
C ILE A 4 -44.13 -38.48 9.71
N ALA A 5 -45.05 -37.86 10.45
CA ALA A 5 -46.45 -37.67 10.04
C ALA A 5 -46.81 -36.26 9.50
N SER A 6 -45.97 -35.24 9.66
CA SER A 6 -46.31 -33.88 9.19
C SER A 6 -45.88 -33.61 7.73
N PHE A 7 -45.14 -34.53 7.13
CA PHE A 7 -44.63 -34.43 5.76
C PHE A 7 -45.62 -34.97 4.70
N SER A 8 -46.71 -35.64 5.10
CA SER A 8 -47.70 -36.24 4.18
C SER A 8 -48.98 -35.43 3.97
N ILE A 9 -49.23 -34.37 4.76
CA ILE A 9 -50.48 -33.58 4.66
C ILE A 9 -50.31 -32.32 3.81
N PHE A 10 -49.08 -31.80 3.67
CA PHE A 10 -48.80 -30.67 2.77
C PHE A 10 -48.53 -31.10 1.31
N MET A 11 -48.30 -32.40 1.09
CA MET A 11 -47.99 -33.00 -0.22
C MET A 11 -49.24 -33.47 -1.00
N LEU A 12 -50.45 -33.27 -0.46
CA LEU A 12 -51.69 -33.84 -1.00
C LEU A 12 -52.81 -32.81 -1.27
N MET A 13 -52.61 -31.51 -1.03
CA MET A 13 -53.71 -30.53 -1.06
C MET A 13 -53.65 -29.42 -2.12
N SER A 14 -52.74 -29.45 -3.09
CA SER A 14 -52.73 -28.44 -4.18
C SER A 14 -52.60 -29.01 -5.60
N ILE A 15 -52.69 -30.33 -5.77
CA ILE A 15 -52.68 -31.04 -7.06
C ILE A 15 -54.03 -30.91 -7.83
N TRP A 16 -55.01 -30.15 -7.33
CA TRP A 16 -56.36 -30.11 -7.89
C TRP A 16 -56.87 -28.68 -8.07
N SER A 17 -56.48 -28.02 -9.17
CA SER A 17 -57.23 -26.92 -9.84
C SER A 17 -56.60 -26.71 -11.22
N PHE A 18 -56.81 -27.64 -12.16
CA PHE A 18 -57.81 -27.51 -13.25
C PHE A 18 -57.57 -26.25 -14.11
N ALA A 19 -56.86 -26.36 -15.23
CA ALA A 19 -57.38 -26.73 -16.56
C ALA A 19 -58.06 -25.58 -17.33
N SER A 20 -57.30 -24.91 -18.21
CA SER A 20 -57.74 -24.30 -19.49
C SER A 20 -56.51 -23.62 -20.15
N LEU A 21 -55.93 -24.21 -21.20
CA LEU A 21 -56.10 -23.87 -22.62
C LEU A 21 -55.63 -22.46 -23.04
N GLY A 22 -54.60 -22.40 -23.91
CA GLY A 22 -54.19 -21.21 -24.69
C GLY A 22 -52.66 -21.01 -24.68
N GLN A 23 -51.87 -21.83 -25.36
CA GLN A 23 -51.47 -21.69 -26.77
C GLN A 23 -50.55 -20.50 -27.06
N SER A 24 -49.32 -20.85 -27.46
CA SER A 24 -48.32 -20.12 -28.27
C SER A 24 -47.04 -19.61 -27.58
N ASN A 25 -45.92 -20.11 -28.14
CA ASN A 25 -44.54 -19.60 -28.17
C ASN A 25 -43.60 -19.98 -27.00
N SER A 26 -43.18 -21.25 -27.02
CA SER A 26 -42.24 -21.89 -26.10
C SER A 26 -40.81 -22.05 -26.65
N PHE A 27 -40.25 -21.04 -27.32
CA PHE A 27 -38.86 -21.11 -27.82
C PHE A 27 -38.00 -19.84 -27.65
N ASP A 28 -38.55 -18.70 -27.20
CA ASP A 28 -37.76 -17.46 -27.00
C ASP A 28 -37.21 -17.29 -25.57
N SER A 29 -37.67 -18.06 -24.58
CA SER A 29 -37.30 -17.87 -23.16
C SER A 29 -36.08 -18.68 -22.71
N LEU A 30 -35.34 -19.32 -23.62
CA LEU A 30 -34.17 -20.16 -23.29
C LEU A 30 -32.82 -19.48 -23.56
N PHE A 31 -32.81 -18.26 -24.12
CA PHE A 31 -31.59 -17.55 -24.54
C PHE A 31 -31.45 -16.13 -23.98
N SER A 32 -32.19 -15.74 -22.94
CA SER A 32 -32.32 -14.34 -22.51
C SER A 32 -31.94 -14.05 -21.05
N ASN A 33 -30.92 -14.72 -20.50
CA ASN A 33 -30.54 -14.58 -19.10
C ASN A 33 -29.09 -14.09 -18.89
N GLU A 34 -28.55 -13.28 -19.81
CA GLU A 34 -27.43 -12.42 -19.43
C GLU A 34 -27.98 -11.22 -18.65
N PRO A 35 -27.45 -10.93 -17.45
CA PRO A 35 -27.86 -9.74 -16.71
C PRO A 35 -27.47 -8.50 -17.53
N GLU A 36 -28.46 -7.72 -17.95
CA GLU A 36 -28.22 -6.45 -18.64
C GLU A 36 -27.65 -5.44 -17.62
N PHE A 37 -26.36 -5.12 -17.75
CA PHE A 37 -25.70 -4.19 -16.86
C PHE A 37 -26.00 -2.73 -17.23
N LEU A 38 -26.30 -1.93 -16.21
CA LEU A 38 -26.52 -0.50 -16.38
C LEU A 38 -25.19 0.22 -16.65
N LYS A 39 -25.24 1.40 -17.28
CA LYS A 39 -24.05 2.28 -17.34
C LYS A 39 -23.74 2.82 -15.93
N VAL A 40 -22.49 3.17 -15.65
CA VAL A 40 -22.04 3.69 -14.34
C VAL A 40 -22.97 4.80 -13.81
N ASP A 41 -23.30 5.79 -14.65
CA ASP A 41 -24.13 6.93 -14.24
C ASP A 41 -25.60 6.58 -13.99
N GLN A 42 -26.05 5.42 -14.49
CA GLN A 42 -27.40 4.88 -14.27
C GLN A 42 -27.42 3.91 -13.08
N ALA A 43 -26.34 3.16 -12.88
CA ALA A 43 -26.16 2.25 -11.74
C ALA A 43 -25.94 3.01 -10.43
N PHE A 44 -25.23 4.13 -10.50
CA PHE A 44 -24.85 4.97 -9.35
C PHE A 44 -25.20 6.43 -9.66
N VAL A 45 -26.47 6.79 -9.43
CA VAL A 45 -26.95 8.15 -9.68
C VAL A 45 -26.41 9.07 -8.59
N PHE A 46 -25.50 9.96 -8.99
CA PHE A 46 -24.82 10.91 -8.10
C PHE A 46 -25.62 12.21 -7.98
N ASP A 47 -25.87 12.64 -6.74
CA ASP A 47 -26.46 13.94 -6.41
C ASP A 47 -25.72 14.58 -5.23
N TYR A 48 -25.77 15.91 -5.12
CA TYR A 48 -25.16 16.64 -4.02
C TYR A 48 -25.96 17.88 -3.63
N VAL A 49 -26.01 18.15 -2.33
CA VAL A 49 -26.64 19.35 -1.77
C VAL A 49 -25.71 19.96 -0.73
N GLN A 50 -25.41 21.24 -0.88
CA GLN A 50 -24.73 22.01 0.15
C GLN A 50 -25.75 22.76 1.01
N ASN A 51 -25.88 22.35 2.27
CA ASN A 51 -26.69 23.02 3.28
C ASN A 51 -25.77 23.79 4.23
N GLY A 52 -25.47 25.05 3.87
CA GLY A 52 -24.56 25.88 4.66
C GLY A 52 -23.15 25.30 4.72
N ASP A 53 -22.76 24.85 5.91
CA ASP A 53 -21.48 24.25 6.27
C ASP A 53 -21.44 22.73 6.09
N GLN A 54 -22.48 22.11 5.54
CA GLN A 54 -22.50 20.66 5.27
C GLN A 54 -22.70 20.37 3.79
N LEU A 55 -21.78 19.60 3.21
CA LEU A 55 -21.94 19.00 1.88
C LEU A 55 -22.49 17.58 2.06
N VAL A 56 -23.74 17.37 1.67
CA VAL A 56 -24.36 16.03 1.64
C VAL A 56 -24.26 15.50 0.22
N VAL A 57 -23.57 14.38 0.06
CA VAL A 57 -23.38 13.72 -1.23
C VAL A 57 -24.12 12.39 -1.19
N THR A 58 -24.98 12.16 -2.17
CA THR A 58 -25.86 11.00 -2.21
C THR A 58 -25.65 10.22 -3.50
N TRP A 59 -25.59 8.91 -3.36
CA TRP A 59 -25.66 7.98 -4.48
C TRP A 59 -26.92 7.14 -4.32
N ASP A 60 -27.81 7.22 -5.29
CA ASP A 60 -28.89 6.24 -5.46
C ASP A 60 -28.33 5.09 -6.30
N ILE A 61 -28.26 3.91 -5.67
CA ILE A 61 -27.65 2.69 -6.21
C ILE A 61 -28.77 1.81 -6.75
N ALA A 62 -28.66 1.37 -8.00
CA ALA A 62 -29.63 0.46 -8.59
C ALA A 62 -29.68 -0.89 -7.83
N ASP A 63 -30.81 -1.58 -7.95
CA ASP A 63 -30.97 -2.92 -7.36
C ASP A 63 -29.91 -3.89 -7.91
N ASP A 64 -29.36 -4.74 -7.04
CA ASP A 64 -28.24 -5.67 -7.32
C ASP A 64 -26.88 -5.00 -7.59
N TYR A 65 -26.71 -3.72 -7.22
CA TYR A 65 -25.42 -3.02 -7.23
C TYR A 65 -25.01 -2.57 -5.83
N TYR A 66 -23.71 -2.39 -5.62
CA TYR A 66 -23.14 -1.92 -4.36
C TYR A 66 -21.89 -1.06 -4.55
N LEU A 67 -21.61 -0.22 -3.55
CA LEU A 67 -20.44 0.65 -3.48
C LEU A 67 -19.55 0.26 -2.30
N TYR A 68 -18.22 0.27 -2.49
CA TYR A 68 -17.24 -0.02 -1.44
C TYR A 68 -16.89 1.23 -0.63
N GLN A 69 -17.04 1.18 0.70
CA GLN A 69 -16.71 2.32 1.57
C GLN A 69 -15.24 2.76 1.45
N GLN A 70 -14.31 1.81 1.39
CA GLN A 70 -12.87 2.11 1.29
C GLN A 70 -12.46 2.82 -0.02
N GLN A 71 -13.31 2.76 -1.04
CA GLN A 71 -13.06 3.38 -2.34
C GLN A 71 -13.54 4.83 -2.41
N PHE A 72 -14.25 5.33 -1.38
CA PHE A 72 -14.60 6.74 -1.27
C PHE A 72 -13.38 7.55 -0.86
N LYS A 73 -12.94 8.45 -1.75
CA LYS A 73 -11.85 9.40 -1.47
C LYS A 73 -12.23 10.78 -1.97
N ALA A 74 -12.21 11.77 -1.08
CA ALA A 74 -12.47 13.16 -1.42
C ALA A 74 -11.19 13.99 -1.39
N VAL A 75 -11.01 14.86 -2.38
CA VAL A 75 -9.91 15.83 -2.45
C VAL A 75 -10.49 17.19 -2.80
N SER A 76 -10.34 18.17 -1.93
CA SER A 76 -10.79 19.54 -2.14
C SER A 76 -9.69 20.40 -2.77
N LYS A 77 -10.12 21.44 -3.49
CA LYS A 77 -9.31 22.55 -4.00
C LYS A 77 -9.91 23.84 -3.45
N ASN A 78 -9.12 24.64 -2.74
CA ASN A 78 -9.52 25.91 -2.10
C ASN A 78 -10.61 25.77 -1.01
N ALA A 79 -10.87 24.55 -0.53
CA ALA A 79 -11.77 24.28 0.59
C ALA A 79 -11.14 23.31 1.59
N SER A 80 -11.52 23.43 2.85
CA SER A 80 -11.19 22.51 3.94
C SER A 80 -12.46 21.74 4.32
N LEU A 81 -12.36 20.42 4.29
CA LEU A 81 -13.44 19.50 4.65
C LEU A 81 -13.07 18.78 5.95
N GLY A 82 -14.04 18.58 6.84
CA GLY A 82 -13.93 17.71 8.00
C GLY A 82 -14.06 16.22 7.62
N GLU A 83 -14.04 15.36 8.64
CA GLU A 83 -14.17 13.93 8.43
C GLU A 83 -15.54 13.56 7.81
N PRO A 84 -15.56 12.70 6.77
CA PRO A 84 -16.79 12.24 6.18
C PRO A 84 -17.57 11.35 7.15
N ILE A 85 -18.84 11.68 7.35
CA ILE A 85 -19.78 10.87 8.12
C ILE A 85 -20.45 9.89 7.15
N PHE A 86 -20.07 8.62 7.27
CA PHE A 86 -20.66 7.53 6.52
C PHE A 86 -21.83 6.89 7.29
N PRO A 87 -22.87 6.39 6.59
CA PRO A 87 -23.88 5.55 7.22
C PRO A 87 -23.29 4.17 7.51
N THR A 88 -23.96 3.39 8.37
CA THR A 88 -23.59 1.99 8.60
C THR A 88 -23.87 1.16 7.35
N GLY A 89 -22.84 0.51 6.81
CA GLY A 89 -22.92 -0.39 5.67
C GLY A 89 -23.15 -1.83 6.10
N LYS A 90 -23.14 -2.74 5.11
CA LYS A 90 -23.17 -4.18 5.34
C LYS A 90 -21.75 -4.72 5.16
N MET A 91 -21.30 -5.60 6.05
CA MET A 91 -20.04 -6.31 5.87
C MET A 91 -20.19 -7.36 4.78
N LYS A 92 -19.37 -7.27 3.74
CA LYS A 92 -19.26 -8.26 2.67
C LYS A 92 -17.88 -8.90 2.74
N GLU A 93 -17.87 -10.22 2.85
CA GLU A 93 -16.65 -11.02 2.81
C GLU A 93 -16.39 -11.42 1.35
N ASP A 94 -15.35 -10.84 0.76
CA ASP A 94 -14.85 -11.17 -0.58
C ASP A 94 -13.50 -11.88 -0.40
N GLU A 95 -13.37 -13.15 -0.80
CA GLU A 95 -12.16 -13.98 -0.56
C GLU A 95 -10.85 -13.42 -1.16
N PHE A 96 -10.95 -12.39 -2.00
CA PHE A 96 -9.83 -11.76 -2.70
C PHE A 96 -9.40 -10.42 -2.09
N PHE A 97 -10.08 -9.97 -1.03
CA PHE A 97 -9.63 -8.88 -0.16
C PHE A 97 -9.19 -9.49 1.18
N ASP A 98 -8.08 -8.99 1.74
CA ASP A 98 -7.49 -9.53 2.97
C ASP A 98 -8.41 -9.36 4.20
N GLU A 99 -9.40 -8.46 4.13
CA GLU A 99 -10.33 -8.12 5.21
C GLU A 99 -11.76 -7.91 4.67
N PRO A 100 -12.81 -8.25 5.43
CA PRO A 100 -14.19 -8.02 5.03
C PRO A 100 -14.45 -6.53 4.85
N GLN A 101 -15.10 -6.19 3.73
CA GLN A 101 -15.30 -4.82 3.28
C GLN A 101 -16.69 -4.33 3.63
N GLU A 102 -16.81 -3.09 4.08
CA GLU A 102 -18.11 -2.46 4.30
C GLU A 102 -18.64 -1.92 2.96
N VAL A 103 -19.85 -2.37 2.58
CA VAL A 103 -20.49 -2.05 1.31
C VAL A 103 -21.89 -1.46 1.51
N TYR A 104 -22.32 -0.63 0.56
CA TYR A 104 -23.63 0.02 0.57
C TYR A 104 -24.51 -0.43 -0.59
N TYR A 105 -25.79 -0.60 -0.30
CA TYR A 105 -26.83 -1.02 -1.24
C TYR A 105 -27.97 0.00 -1.28
N HIS A 106 -28.65 0.10 -2.42
CA HIS A 106 -29.80 0.98 -2.71
C HIS A 106 -29.54 2.49 -2.58
N LYS A 107 -28.95 2.95 -1.47
CA LYS A 107 -28.66 4.35 -1.23
C LYS A 107 -27.52 4.52 -0.23
N VAL A 108 -26.61 5.44 -0.51
CA VAL A 108 -25.61 5.91 0.45
C VAL A 108 -25.58 7.43 0.43
N SER A 109 -25.67 8.03 1.61
CA SER A 109 -25.54 9.49 1.80
C SER A 109 -24.37 9.75 2.73
N VAL A 110 -23.34 10.40 2.20
CA VAL A 110 -22.11 10.75 2.93
C VAL A 110 -22.13 12.25 3.19
N THR A 111 -21.98 12.64 4.45
CA THR A 111 -21.94 14.05 4.85
C THR A 111 -20.50 14.49 5.07
N TYR A 112 -20.06 15.49 4.33
CA TYR A 112 -18.76 16.14 4.49
C TYR A 112 -18.97 17.50 5.16
N PRO A 113 -18.51 17.70 6.41
CA PRO A 113 -18.47 19.02 7.03
C PRO A 113 -17.54 19.94 6.22
N ILE A 114 -17.95 21.18 5.96
CA ILE A 114 -17.17 22.21 5.27
C ILE A 114 -16.66 23.18 6.33
N LEU A 115 -15.37 23.11 6.63
CA LEU A 115 -14.73 24.01 7.61
C LEU A 115 -14.49 25.40 7.00
N GLN A 116 -14.10 25.42 5.73
CA GLN A 116 -13.86 26.66 4.99
C GLN A 116 -14.00 26.41 3.48
N SER A 117 -14.61 27.34 2.76
CA SER A 117 -14.60 27.33 1.29
C SER A 117 -14.57 28.75 0.72
N GLN A 118 -13.79 28.95 -0.34
CA GLN A 118 -13.77 30.18 -1.13
C GLN A 118 -14.65 30.05 -2.37
N ASP A 119 -14.97 31.16 -3.04
CA ASP A 119 -15.53 31.11 -4.40
C ASP A 119 -14.57 30.36 -5.34
N ASP A 120 -15.10 29.58 -6.29
CA ASP A 120 -14.38 28.61 -7.16
C ASP A 120 -13.77 27.38 -6.45
N SER A 121 -14.23 27.06 -5.24
CA SER A 121 -13.82 25.81 -4.57
C SER A 121 -14.46 24.59 -5.22
N ALA A 122 -13.70 23.50 -5.34
CA ALA A 122 -14.18 22.26 -5.92
C ALA A 122 -13.71 21.04 -5.12
N VAL A 123 -14.56 20.04 -4.99
CA VAL A 123 -14.28 18.75 -4.34
C VAL A 123 -14.35 17.66 -5.39
N LYS A 124 -13.26 16.90 -5.53
CA LYS A 124 -13.21 15.69 -6.36
C LYS A 124 -13.49 14.49 -5.48
N ILE A 125 -14.54 13.74 -5.79
CA ILE A 125 -14.95 12.56 -5.03
C ILE A 125 -14.77 11.35 -5.92
N ARG A 126 -13.86 10.46 -5.55
CA ARG A 126 -13.64 9.16 -6.17
C ARG A 126 -14.47 8.10 -5.46
N TYR A 127 -15.09 7.21 -6.20
CA TYR A 127 -15.80 6.02 -5.69
C TYR A 127 -15.68 4.86 -6.67
N GLN A 128 -16.05 3.66 -6.22
CA GLN A 128 -16.08 2.47 -7.06
C GLN A 128 -17.23 1.55 -6.60
N GLY A 129 -17.90 0.95 -7.57
CA GLY A 129 -18.96 -0.01 -7.33
C GLY A 129 -18.87 -1.23 -8.23
N CYS A 130 -19.62 -2.25 -7.84
CA CYS A 130 -19.77 -3.48 -8.58
C CYS A 130 -21.24 -3.93 -8.55
N ALA A 131 -21.61 -4.77 -9.51
CA ALA A 131 -22.85 -5.52 -9.54
C ALA A 131 -22.69 -6.84 -8.78
N GLU A 132 -23.75 -7.33 -8.14
CA GLU A 132 -23.77 -8.65 -7.52
C GLU A 132 -23.61 -9.78 -8.54
N ALA A 133 -24.01 -9.54 -9.79
CA ALA A 133 -23.77 -10.43 -10.92
C ALA A 133 -22.29 -10.48 -11.39
N GLY A 134 -21.35 -9.98 -10.58
CA GLY A 134 -19.92 -10.16 -10.80
C GLY A 134 -19.28 -9.21 -11.80
N LEU A 135 -19.87 -8.03 -12.05
CA LEU A 135 -19.25 -6.97 -12.86
C LEU A 135 -18.76 -5.84 -11.95
N CYS A 136 -17.50 -5.44 -12.07
CA CYS A 136 -16.93 -4.31 -11.35
C CYS A 136 -16.63 -3.14 -12.29
N TYR A 137 -17.06 -1.94 -11.90
CA TYR A 137 -16.82 -0.72 -12.67
C TYR A 137 -15.45 -0.13 -12.32
N PRO A 138 -14.81 0.58 -13.26
CA PRO A 138 -13.58 1.29 -12.97
C PRO A 138 -13.81 2.41 -11.94
N PRO A 139 -12.80 2.75 -11.11
CA PRO A 139 -12.91 3.85 -10.16
C PRO A 139 -13.24 5.17 -10.86
N THR A 140 -14.38 5.76 -10.50
CA THR A 140 -14.95 6.95 -11.15
C THR A 140 -14.78 8.17 -10.25
N THR A 141 -14.55 9.35 -10.81
CA THR A 141 -14.39 10.61 -10.06
C THR A 141 -15.43 11.64 -10.49
N GLN A 142 -16.18 12.17 -9.53
CA GLN A 142 -17.13 13.27 -9.72
C GLN A 142 -16.57 14.57 -9.15
N VAL A 143 -16.92 15.70 -9.77
CA VAL A 143 -16.48 17.04 -9.35
C VAL A 143 -17.69 17.82 -8.82
N VAL A 144 -17.61 18.24 -7.57
CA VAL A 144 -18.61 19.06 -6.89
C VAL A 144 -18.06 20.48 -6.74
N TYR A 145 -18.83 21.49 -7.11
CA TYR A 145 -18.48 22.89 -6.86
C TYR A 145 -19.14 23.37 -5.57
N LEU A 146 -18.36 24.05 -4.71
CA LEU A 146 -18.81 24.55 -3.42
C LEU A 146 -19.09 26.06 -3.48
N ASN A 147 -20.13 26.49 -2.76
CA ASN A 147 -20.36 27.88 -2.41
C ASN A 147 -19.44 28.29 -1.25
N ALA A 148 -19.11 29.57 -1.17
CA ALA A 148 -18.28 30.12 -0.09
C ALA A 148 -18.93 29.98 1.30
N VAL A 149 -18.15 29.48 2.26
CA VAL A 149 -18.51 29.31 3.67
C VAL A 149 -17.38 29.89 4.49
N ASN A 150 -17.69 30.93 5.25
CA ASN A 150 -16.75 31.53 6.20
C ASN A 150 -16.79 30.74 7.52
N ALA A 151 -15.62 30.46 8.08
CA ALA A 151 -15.47 29.76 9.35
C ALA A 151 -16.34 30.42 10.43
N SER A 152 -17.32 29.66 10.93
CA SER A 152 -18.21 30.09 12.01
C SER A 152 -17.64 29.58 13.33
N ASP A 153 -17.24 30.49 14.21
CA ASP A 153 -16.56 30.27 15.51
C ASP A 153 -17.41 29.57 16.60
N ASP A 154 -18.42 28.77 16.24
CA ASP A 154 -19.49 28.39 17.20
C ASP A 154 -19.84 26.89 17.18
N LEU A 155 -18.91 26.03 17.61
CA LEU A 155 -19.20 24.66 18.04
C LEU A 155 -18.42 24.32 19.33
N SER A 156 -18.69 25.08 20.39
CA SER A 156 -18.43 24.67 21.77
C SER A 156 -19.72 24.15 22.39
N ASN A 157 -19.68 22.94 22.97
CA ASN A 157 -20.74 22.20 23.66
C ASN A 157 -21.61 21.29 22.78
N THR A 158 -21.38 19.97 22.86
CA THR A 158 -22.40 18.99 23.28
C THR A 158 -21.72 17.68 23.70
N ASP A 159 -21.67 17.48 25.02
CA ASP A 159 -21.86 16.25 25.80
C ASP A 159 -21.40 14.85 25.33
N GLU A 160 -20.63 14.24 26.24
CA GLU A 160 -20.43 12.82 26.55
C GLU A 160 -21.34 11.80 25.85
N ALA A 161 -20.73 10.89 25.08
CA ALA A 161 -21.08 9.46 25.09
C ALA A 161 -19.91 8.61 24.56
N SER A 162 -19.26 7.93 25.50
CA SER A 162 -18.31 6.84 25.29
C SER A 162 -18.90 5.73 24.42
N VAL A 163 -18.28 5.46 23.26
CA VAL A 163 -18.41 4.17 22.55
C VAL A 163 -17.02 3.73 22.11
N GLU A 164 -16.56 2.66 22.75
CA GLU A 164 -15.40 1.87 22.34
C GLU A 164 -15.71 1.21 20.98
N SER A 165 -15.10 1.69 19.90
CA SER A 165 -15.08 0.96 18.62
C SER A 165 -13.63 0.60 18.27
N SER A 166 -13.34 -0.67 18.43
CA SER A 166 -12.11 -1.33 18.02
C SER A 166 -12.14 -1.61 16.51
N GLY A 167 -12.06 -0.54 15.71
CA GLY A 167 -11.77 -0.62 14.27
C GLY A 167 -10.31 -0.27 14.05
N SER A 168 -9.59 -1.03 13.22
CA SER A 168 -8.19 -0.76 12.88
C SER A 168 -8.08 0.53 12.05
N VAL A 169 -8.12 1.68 12.71
CA VAL A 169 -7.81 2.97 12.10
C VAL A 169 -6.35 2.92 11.69
N SER A 170 -6.05 3.28 10.44
CA SER A 170 -4.66 3.33 10.00
C SER A 170 -3.89 4.34 10.87
N GLN A 171 -2.69 3.98 11.32
CA GLN A 171 -1.83 4.81 12.20
C GLN A 171 -1.60 6.24 11.66
N GLN A 172 -1.79 6.45 10.35
CA GLN A 172 -1.67 7.74 9.70
C GLN A 172 -2.84 8.68 10.02
N PHE A 173 -4.07 8.15 10.11
CA PHE A 173 -5.26 8.92 10.47
C PHE A 173 -5.32 9.18 11.97
N GLU A 174 -4.92 8.23 12.80
CA GLU A 174 -4.81 8.43 14.26
C GLU A 174 -3.86 9.60 14.59
N LEU A 175 -2.73 9.71 13.87
CA LEU A 175 -1.80 10.82 14.06
C LEU A 175 -2.35 12.16 13.57
N ALA A 176 -3.14 12.15 12.48
CA ALA A 176 -3.82 13.34 12.00
C ALA A 176 -4.92 13.78 12.99
N ASP A 177 -5.64 12.83 13.56
CA ASP A 177 -6.71 13.08 14.54
C ASP A 177 -6.16 13.63 15.87
N LEU A 178 -4.99 13.13 16.31
CA LEU A 178 -4.24 13.71 17.43
C LEU A 178 -3.83 15.18 17.21
N LEU A 179 -3.72 15.63 15.95
CA LEU A 179 -3.40 17.03 15.61
C LEU A 179 -4.66 17.91 15.46
N THR A 180 -5.81 17.34 15.08
CA THR A 180 -7.10 18.05 14.96
C THR A 180 -7.90 18.11 16.25
N GLY A 181 -7.65 17.21 17.21
CA GLY A 181 -8.33 17.20 18.50
C GLY A 181 -8.17 18.53 19.25
N ASP A 182 -9.19 18.90 20.04
CA ASP A 182 -9.30 20.15 20.83
C ASP A 182 -8.30 20.20 22.02
N GLN A 183 -7.18 19.50 21.90
CA GLN A 183 -6.13 19.42 22.90
C GLN A 183 -5.22 20.65 22.83
N SER A 184 -4.79 21.14 23.99
CA SER A 184 -3.83 22.25 24.06
C SER A 184 -2.58 21.95 23.22
N LEU A 185 -2.11 22.94 22.45
CA LEU A 185 -0.92 22.83 21.58
C LEU A 185 0.31 22.23 22.29
N ILE A 186 0.48 22.47 23.59
CA ILE A 186 1.56 21.90 24.40
C ILE A 186 1.47 20.36 24.49
N TRP A 187 0.26 19.82 24.64
CA TRP A 187 0.05 18.37 24.76
C TRP A 187 0.35 17.65 23.45
N VAL A 188 -0.14 18.19 22.33
CA VAL A 188 0.18 17.72 20.98
C VAL A 188 1.70 17.72 20.77
N LEU A 189 2.37 18.84 21.07
CA LEU A 189 3.83 18.95 20.95
C LEU A 189 4.58 17.92 21.81
N LEU A 190 4.09 17.64 23.02
CA LEU A 190 4.67 16.64 23.93
C LEU A 190 4.49 15.21 23.41
N ILE A 191 3.33 14.88 22.83
CA ILE A 191 3.08 13.57 22.22
C ILE A 191 4.02 13.38 21.03
N PHE A 192 4.13 14.37 20.14
CA PHE A 192 5.07 14.30 19.01
C PHE A 192 6.53 14.20 19.46
N LEU A 193 6.89 14.89 20.54
CA LEU A 193 8.21 14.77 21.15
C LEU A 193 8.43 13.37 21.72
N ALA A 194 7.43 12.76 22.37
CA ALA A 194 7.50 11.39 22.87
C ALA A 194 7.58 10.36 21.73
N LEU A 195 6.79 10.52 20.66
CA LEU A 195 6.88 9.73 19.44
C LEU A 195 8.27 9.86 18.80
N GLY A 196 8.82 11.07 18.75
CA GLY A 196 10.19 11.32 18.31
C GLY A 196 11.23 10.55 19.14
N VAL A 197 11.08 10.52 20.46
CA VAL A 197 11.95 9.70 21.34
C VAL A 197 11.81 8.21 21.03
N GLY A 198 10.60 7.73 20.76
CA GLY A 198 10.37 6.35 20.30
C GLY A 198 11.04 6.05 18.96
N LEU A 199 10.94 6.97 18.00
CA LEU A 199 11.56 6.87 16.68
C LEU A 199 13.09 6.91 16.73
N ALA A 200 13.69 7.44 17.80
CA ALA A 200 15.14 7.40 18.00
C ALA A 200 15.70 5.98 18.14
N PHE A 201 14.84 4.99 18.45
CA PHE A 201 15.19 3.57 18.51
C PHE A 201 15.03 2.84 17.17
N THR A 202 14.68 3.55 16.10
CA THR A 202 14.64 2.99 14.75
C THR A 202 16.04 2.65 14.24
N PRO A 203 16.18 1.66 13.34
CA PRO A 203 17.46 1.30 12.74
C PRO A 203 18.19 2.46 12.06
N CYS A 204 17.45 3.49 11.63
CA CYS A 204 17.99 4.58 10.83
C CYS A 204 18.70 5.68 11.65
N VAL A 205 18.38 5.83 12.93
CA VAL A 205 19.04 6.81 13.81
C VAL A 205 20.30 6.23 14.45
N PHE A 206 20.37 4.90 14.59
CA PHE A 206 21.50 4.25 15.24
C PHE A 206 22.88 4.53 14.60
N PRO A 207 23.02 4.55 13.25
CA PRO A 207 24.25 4.94 12.57
C PRO A 207 24.75 6.36 12.89
N MET A 208 23.86 7.23 13.40
CA MET A 208 24.19 8.61 13.74
C MET A 208 24.93 8.73 15.08
N TYR A 209 24.74 7.78 16.01
CA TYR A 209 25.43 7.80 17.31
C TYR A 209 26.95 7.68 17.17
N PRO A 210 27.51 6.75 16.36
CA PRO A 210 28.95 6.71 16.08
C PRO A 210 29.47 7.98 15.41
N ILE A 211 28.69 8.58 14.49
CA ILE A 211 29.08 9.82 13.79
C ILE A 211 29.17 10.96 14.81
N LEU A 212 28.14 11.15 15.64
CA LEU A 212 28.12 12.17 16.68
C LEU A 212 29.23 11.92 17.72
N SER A 213 29.42 10.66 18.13
CA SER A 213 30.50 10.27 19.04
C SER A 213 31.87 10.57 18.44
N GLY A 214 32.09 10.31 17.14
CA GLY A 214 33.32 10.67 16.43
C GLY A 214 33.55 12.17 16.35
N ILE A 215 32.49 12.96 16.12
CA ILE A 215 32.54 14.43 16.08
C ILE A 215 32.84 15.02 17.46
N VAL A 216 32.23 14.47 18.51
CA VAL A 216 32.44 14.91 19.89
C VAL A 216 33.82 14.44 20.35
N ILE A 217 34.13 13.15 20.37
CA ILE A 217 35.42 12.61 20.87
C ILE A 217 36.61 13.07 20.02
N GLY A 218 36.42 13.27 18.71
CA GLY A 218 37.46 13.75 17.78
C GLY A 218 37.98 15.16 18.09
N GLN A 219 37.29 15.94 18.93
CA GLN A 219 37.77 17.27 19.36
C GLN A 219 38.78 17.24 20.53
N GLY A 220 39.20 16.05 20.98
CA GLY A 220 40.31 15.86 21.91
C GLY A 220 39.90 15.45 23.33
N LYS A 221 40.88 15.03 24.13
CA LYS A 221 40.70 14.33 25.42
C LYS A 221 40.04 15.12 26.56
N SER A 222 39.68 16.39 26.39
CA SER A 222 39.18 17.26 27.48
C SER A 222 38.06 18.21 27.05
N ILE A 223 37.00 17.68 26.46
CA ILE A 223 35.84 18.50 26.10
C ILE A 223 34.98 18.72 27.35
N SER A 224 34.61 19.98 27.61
CA SER A 224 33.64 20.28 28.65
C SER A 224 32.27 19.70 28.27
N THR A 225 31.53 19.19 29.24
CA THR A 225 30.16 18.70 29.04
C THR A 225 29.27 19.75 28.35
N SER A 226 29.50 21.04 28.62
CA SER A 226 28.82 22.15 27.94
C SER A 226 29.10 22.21 26.44
N ARG A 227 30.34 21.96 26.01
CA ARG A 227 30.69 21.98 24.59
C ARG A 227 30.15 20.74 23.86
N ALA A 228 30.14 19.58 24.51
CA ALA A 228 29.47 18.39 23.99
C ALA A 228 27.96 18.61 23.82
N PHE A 229 27.31 19.28 24.78
CA PHE A 229 25.91 19.69 24.67
C PHE A 229 25.67 20.65 23.50
N VAL A 230 26.45 21.73 23.38
CA VAL A 230 26.27 22.70 22.28
C VAL A 230 26.49 22.07 20.91
N LEU A 231 27.50 21.20 20.76
CA LEU A 231 27.73 20.49 19.50
C LEU A 231 26.57 19.55 19.15
N SER A 232 26.09 18.77 20.13
CA SER A 232 24.96 17.86 19.94
C SER A 232 23.68 18.63 19.65
N PHE A 233 23.48 19.77 20.31
CA PHE A 233 22.34 20.66 20.06
C PHE A 233 22.40 21.23 18.64
N VAL A 234 23.55 21.76 18.21
CA VAL A 234 23.72 22.28 16.84
C VAL A 234 23.51 21.19 15.78
N TYR A 235 23.94 19.95 16.05
CA TYR A 235 23.68 18.80 15.19
C TYR A 235 22.17 18.51 15.06
N VAL A 236 21.45 18.48 16.19
CA VAL A 236 19.99 18.28 16.23
C VAL A 236 19.25 19.42 15.55
N GLN A 237 19.69 20.66 15.72
CA GLN A 237 19.10 21.81 15.02
C GLN A 237 19.27 21.71 13.50
N GLY A 238 20.41 21.21 13.02
CA GLY A 238 20.61 20.93 11.60
C GLY A 238 19.58 19.94 11.06
N MET A 239 19.37 18.83 11.77
CA MET A 239 18.34 17.84 11.42
C MET A 239 16.93 18.41 11.48
N ALA A 240 16.58 19.08 12.59
CA ALA A 240 15.23 19.60 12.82
C ALA A 240 14.83 20.62 11.77
N LEU A 241 15.74 21.55 11.43
CA LEU A 241 15.50 22.50 10.36
C LEU A 241 15.32 21.81 9.01
N THR A 242 16.14 20.82 8.66
CA THR A 242 15.98 20.10 7.40
C THR A 242 14.66 19.33 7.32
N TYR A 243 14.25 18.65 8.38
CA TYR A 243 12.99 17.91 8.40
C TYR A 243 11.78 18.82 8.35
N SER A 244 11.76 19.88 9.14
CA SER A 244 10.64 20.81 9.12
C SER A 244 10.56 21.57 7.78
N LEU A 245 11.69 21.95 7.18
CA LEU A 245 11.69 22.58 5.85
C LEU A 245 11.28 21.61 4.74
N LEU A 246 11.82 20.38 4.73
CA LEU A 246 11.41 19.36 3.76
C LEU A 246 9.93 19.02 3.94
N GLY A 247 9.45 18.90 5.18
CA GLY A 247 8.04 18.70 5.49
C GLY A 247 7.15 19.80 4.91
N LEU A 248 7.53 21.07 5.06
CA LEU A 248 6.81 22.19 4.45
C LEU A 248 6.83 22.16 2.92
N VAL A 249 7.98 21.86 2.31
CA VAL A 249 8.09 21.76 0.85
C VAL A 249 7.22 20.64 0.32
N VAL A 250 7.24 19.47 0.97
CA VAL A 250 6.41 18.31 0.59
C VAL A 250 4.93 18.61 0.81
N ALA A 251 4.55 19.28 1.90
CA ALA A 251 3.18 19.72 2.14
C ALA A 251 2.67 20.65 1.03
N SER A 252 3.53 21.58 0.57
CA SER A 252 3.18 22.49 -0.54
C SER A 252 3.11 21.80 -1.90
N ALA A 253 3.87 20.70 -2.10
CA ALA A 253 3.85 19.92 -3.34
C ALA A 253 2.68 18.91 -3.41
N GLY A 254 2.05 18.60 -2.27
CA GLY A 254 0.88 17.74 -2.17
C GLY A 254 1.16 16.25 -2.47
N VAL A 255 0.08 15.49 -2.69
CA VAL A 255 0.10 14.03 -2.92
C VAL A 255 0.96 13.59 -4.11
N GLN A 256 1.28 14.50 -5.04
CA GLN A 256 2.15 14.23 -6.17
C GLN A 256 3.60 13.91 -5.75
N PHE A 257 4.10 14.53 -4.68
CA PHE A 257 5.44 14.23 -4.18
C PHE A 257 5.53 12.83 -3.58
N GLN A 258 4.47 12.38 -2.91
CA GLN A 258 4.38 11.01 -2.37
C GLN A 258 4.36 9.98 -3.50
N ALA A 259 3.64 10.24 -4.60
CA ALA A 259 3.67 9.39 -5.79
C ALA A 259 5.05 9.38 -6.46
N ALA A 260 5.76 10.52 -6.49
CA ALA A 260 7.12 10.59 -7.01
C ALA A 260 8.11 9.75 -6.19
N LEU A 261 8.02 9.74 -4.85
CA LEU A 261 8.87 8.89 -4.00
C LEU A 261 8.64 7.39 -4.21
N GLN A 262 7.46 6.99 -4.70
CA GLN A 262 7.14 5.60 -5.05
C GLN A 262 7.57 5.21 -6.48
N HIS A 263 8.10 6.14 -7.27
CA HIS A 263 8.56 5.83 -8.62
C HIS A 263 9.72 4.82 -8.59
N PRO A 264 9.73 3.77 -9.45
CA PRO A 264 10.67 2.66 -9.36
C PRO A 264 12.15 3.07 -9.43
N ILE A 265 12.46 4.15 -10.13
CA ILE A 265 13.83 4.70 -10.20
C ILE A 265 14.29 5.29 -8.86
N ILE A 266 13.43 6.04 -8.16
CA ILE A 266 13.76 6.64 -6.86
C ILE A 266 13.87 5.55 -5.80
N LEU A 267 12.94 4.59 -5.83
CA LEU A 267 12.94 3.43 -4.95
C LEU A 267 14.21 2.58 -5.17
N GLY A 268 14.60 2.34 -6.43
CA GLY A 268 15.87 1.69 -6.79
C GLY A 268 17.11 2.44 -6.29
N ALA A 269 17.16 3.77 -6.45
CA ALA A 269 18.26 4.59 -5.93
C ALA A 269 18.35 4.49 -4.39
N LEU A 270 17.20 4.50 -3.72
CA LEU A 270 17.13 4.40 -2.27
C LEU A 270 17.61 3.03 -1.76
N ILE A 271 17.20 1.93 -2.42
CA ILE A 271 17.68 0.57 -2.14
C ILE A 271 19.21 0.52 -2.26
N VAL A 272 19.79 1.10 -3.32
CA VAL A 272 21.24 1.14 -3.52
C VAL A 272 21.92 1.91 -2.38
N VAL A 273 21.38 3.05 -1.96
CA VAL A 273 21.92 3.83 -0.84
C VAL A 273 21.88 3.03 0.47
N PHE A 274 20.76 2.38 0.80
CA PHE A 274 20.65 1.55 2.00
C PHE A 274 21.59 0.33 1.97
N ALA A 275 21.72 -0.33 0.81
CA ALA A 275 22.66 -1.43 0.63
C ALA A 275 24.12 -0.97 0.80
N LEU A 276 24.49 0.19 0.25
CA LEU A 276 25.82 0.79 0.43
C LEU A 276 26.09 1.13 1.90
N LEU A 277 25.12 1.73 2.60
CA LEU A 277 25.25 2.03 4.03
C LEU A 277 25.39 0.75 4.87
N ALA A 278 24.67 -0.32 4.53
CA ALA A 278 24.82 -1.62 5.18
C ALA A 278 26.22 -2.23 4.94
N LEU A 279 26.77 -2.10 3.72
CA LEU A 279 28.14 -2.54 3.41
C LEU A 279 29.20 -1.77 4.23
N VAL A 280 29.01 -0.47 4.42
CA VAL A 280 29.87 0.36 5.31
C VAL A 280 29.76 -0.11 6.76
N MET A 281 28.55 -0.49 7.19
CA MET A 281 28.30 -1.06 8.53
C MET A 281 28.99 -2.42 8.71
N PHE A 282 28.98 -3.31 7.71
CA PHE A 282 29.72 -4.58 7.78
C PHE A 282 31.24 -4.40 7.85
N GLY A 283 31.75 -3.23 7.47
CA GLY A 283 33.19 -2.99 7.42
C GLY A 283 33.88 -3.67 6.24
N ALA A 284 33.11 -4.18 5.26
CA ALA A 284 33.65 -4.76 4.03
C ALA A 284 34.42 -3.72 3.19
N TRP A 285 34.01 -2.45 3.29
CA TRP A 285 34.75 -1.29 2.80
C TRP A 285 34.80 -0.19 3.87
N GLU A 286 35.92 -0.11 4.58
CA GLU A 286 36.33 1.17 5.15
C GLU A 286 36.76 2.03 3.95
N PHE A 287 35.90 2.95 3.52
CA PHE A 287 36.22 3.97 2.52
C PHE A 287 37.31 4.90 3.11
N GLN A 288 38.52 4.39 3.23
CA GLN A 288 39.70 5.20 3.44
C GLN A 288 39.89 5.98 2.16
N LEU A 289 39.48 7.24 2.19
CA LEU A 289 39.74 8.20 1.11
C LEU A 289 41.21 8.03 0.67
N PRO A 290 41.48 7.97 -0.65
CA PRO A 290 42.85 7.81 -1.14
C PRO A 290 43.75 8.83 -0.44
N SER A 291 44.96 8.42 -0.05
CA SER A 291 45.85 9.22 0.82
C SER A 291 46.00 10.67 0.37
N SER A 292 45.99 10.93 -0.95
CA SER A 292 46.00 12.28 -1.52
C SER A 292 44.80 13.16 -1.12
N TRP A 293 43.60 12.57 -1.03
CA TRP A 293 42.40 13.25 -0.57
C TRP A 293 42.40 13.35 0.94
N GLN A 294 42.82 12.29 1.65
CA GLN A 294 42.98 12.35 3.10
C GLN A 294 43.99 13.43 3.53
N GLU A 295 45.11 13.61 2.83
CA GLU A 295 46.09 14.68 3.08
C GLU A 295 45.55 16.07 2.72
N LYS A 296 44.83 16.22 1.59
CA LYS A 296 44.16 17.48 1.25
C LYS A 296 43.07 17.84 2.26
N LEU A 297 42.24 16.88 2.64
CA LEU A 297 41.19 17.06 3.63
C LEU A 297 41.78 17.29 5.01
N ASN A 298 42.87 16.62 5.41
CA ASN A 298 43.56 16.91 6.67
C ASN A 298 44.26 18.27 6.62
N GLY A 299 44.77 18.72 5.47
CA GLY A 299 45.32 20.07 5.30
C GLY A 299 44.25 21.16 5.45
N VAL A 300 43.06 20.93 4.86
CA VAL A 300 41.90 21.83 5.00
C VAL A 300 41.29 21.72 6.41
N SER A 301 41.23 20.52 6.98
CA SER A 301 40.70 20.23 8.32
C SER A 301 41.64 20.63 9.46
N ASN A 302 42.95 20.80 9.22
CA ASN A 302 43.86 21.44 10.18
C ASN A 302 43.79 22.96 10.13
N GLN A 303 43.36 23.55 9.00
CA GLN A 303 43.12 24.99 8.90
C GLN A 303 41.71 25.39 9.36
N GLN A 304 40.73 24.50 9.24
CA GLN A 304 39.46 24.64 9.94
C GLN A 304 39.64 24.19 11.37
N LYS A 305 39.45 25.11 12.33
CA LYS A 305 39.31 24.75 13.75
C LYS A 305 38.23 23.67 13.88
N SER A 306 38.67 22.42 14.01
CA SER A 306 37.87 21.23 14.30
C SER A 306 36.96 21.53 15.50
N GLY A 307 35.70 21.82 15.20
CA GLY A 307 34.78 22.55 16.10
C GLY A 307 33.94 23.65 15.44
N SER A 308 33.96 23.80 14.10
CA SER A 308 33.03 24.70 13.42
C SER A 308 31.58 24.21 13.60
N TYR A 309 30.80 24.96 14.37
CA TYR A 309 29.35 24.74 14.54
C TYR A 309 28.65 24.56 13.18
N LEU A 310 29.12 25.25 12.13
CA LEU A 310 28.58 25.13 10.78
C LEU A 310 28.81 23.74 10.17
N GLY A 311 29.98 23.12 10.39
CA GLY A 311 30.26 21.77 9.88
C GLY A 311 29.37 20.71 10.54
N VAL A 312 29.14 20.85 11.85
CA VAL A 312 28.25 19.97 12.61
C VAL A 312 26.79 20.15 12.18
N LEU A 313 26.36 21.39 11.93
CA LEU A 313 25.02 21.71 11.43
C LEU A 313 24.77 21.10 10.05
N LEU A 314 25.74 21.19 9.12
CA LEU A 314 25.63 20.60 7.79
C LEU A 314 25.62 19.07 7.83
N MET A 315 26.43 18.45 8.69
CA MET A 315 26.40 16.99 8.87
C MET A 315 25.07 16.51 9.47
N GLY A 316 24.49 17.28 10.38
CA GLY A 316 23.12 17.07 10.87
C GLY A 316 22.10 17.14 9.72
N ALA A 317 22.16 18.19 8.90
CA ALA A 317 21.28 18.38 7.75
C ALA A 317 21.33 17.21 6.73
N ILE A 318 22.53 16.77 6.37
CA ILE A 318 22.73 15.63 5.44
C ILE A 318 22.16 14.35 6.05
N SER A 319 22.40 14.13 7.34
CA SER A 319 21.95 12.91 8.01
C SER A 319 20.44 12.89 8.21
N GLY A 320 19.82 14.05 8.43
CA GLY A 320 18.37 14.22 8.34
C GLY A 320 17.86 13.73 6.98
N LEU A 321 18.35 14.31 5.89
CA LEU A 321 17.91 13.94 4.54
C LEU A 321 18.01 12.43 4.23
N VAL A 322 19.05 11.75 4.74
CA VAL A 322 19.23 10.29 4.57
C VAL A 322 18.20 9.47 5.38
N ALA A 323 17.76 9.97 6.53
CA ALA A 323 16.81 9.28 7.40
C ALA A 323 15.33 9.54 7.06
N SER A 324 15.02 10.46 6.14
CA SER A 324 13.66 10.75 5.64
C SER A 324 12.82 9.53 5.23
N PRO A 325 13.36 8.48 4.59
CA PRO A 325 12.59 7.29 4.24
C PRO A 325 12.10 6.48 5.45
N CYS A 326 12.78 6.59 6.59
CA CYS A 326 12.42 5.86 7.80
C CYS A 326 11.38 6.61 8.65
N THR A 327 11.14 7.88 8.35
CA THR A 327 10.15 8.74 9.02
C THR A 327 8.95 9.03 8.14
N THR A 328 8.77 8.29 7.03
CA THR A 328 7.69 8.54 6.07
C THR A 328 6.31 8.37 6.70
N ALA A 329 6.08 7.36 7.53
CA ALA A 329 4.78 7.14 8.17
C ALA A 329 4.34 8.32 9.07
N PRO A 330 5.17 8.81 10.02
CA PRO A 330 4.86 10.04 10.76
C PRO A 330 4.70 11.27 9.86
N LEU A 331 5.54 11.39 8.83
CA LEU A 331 5.48 12.50 7.88
C LEU A 331 4.12 12.53 7.17
N THR A 332 3.62 11.39 6.67
CA THR A 332 2.35 11.31 5.95
C THR A 332 1.16 11.71 6.83
N GLY A 333 1.13 11.32 8.12
CA GLY A 333 0.08 11.77 9.05
C GLY A 333 0.07 13.30 9.22
N ILE A 334 1.24 13.92 9.37
CA ILE A 334 1.35 15.39 9.47
C ILE A 334 1.01 16.07 8.14
N LEU A 335 1.38 15.47 7.01
CA LEU A 335 1.03 15.97 5.68
C LEU A 335 -0.49 15.93 5.45
N LEU A 336 -1.17 14.86 5.88
CA LEU A 336 -2.63 14.75 5.83
C LEU A 336 -3.28 15.85 6.69
N TYR A 337 -2.78 16.07 7.90
CA TYR A 337 -3.23 17.16 8.74
C TYR A 337 -3.07 18.54 8.06
N ILE A 338 -1.87 18.86 7.55
CA ILE A 338 -1.63 20.15 6.87
C ILE A 338 -2.50 20.28 5.63
N ALA A 339 -2.74 19.18 4.90
CA ALA A 339 -3.60 19.18 3.72
C ALA A 339 -5.07 19.45 4.06
N GLN A 340 -5.53 18.99 5.23
CA GLN A 340 -6.90 19.21 5.70
C GLN A 340 -7.08 20.60 6.33
N THR A 341 -6.19 21.03 7.23
CA THR A 341 -6.36 22.25 8.04
C THR A 341 -5.69 23.49 7.46
N SER A 342 -4.78 23.33 6.49
CA SER A 342 -3.91 24.39 5.94
C SER A 342 -3.02 25.11 6.97
N ASP A 343 -2.90 24.60 8.21
CA ASP A 343 -2.04 25.17 9.24
C ASP A 343 -0.58 24.70 9.10
N LEU A 344 0.17 25.47 8.32
CA LEU A 344 1.60 25.27 8.09
C LEU A 344 2.45 25.48 9.36
N LEU A 345 2.02 26.35 10.27
CA LEU A 345 2.76 26.67 11.50
C LEU A 345 2.68 25.51 12.49
N LEU A 346 1.48 24.95 12.68
CA LEU A 346 1.32 23.78 13.54
C LEU A 346 2.09 22.59 12.97
N GLY A 347 1.93 22.31 11.66
CA GLY A 347 2.68 21.28 10.97
C GLY A 347 4.20 21.44 11.16
N PHE A 348 4.74 22.63 10.90
CA PHE A 348 6.17 22.92 11.10
C PHE A 348 6.60 22.67 12.55
N SER A 349 5.82 23.14 13.52
CA SER A 349 6.13 22.99 14.94
C SER A 349 6.08 21.53 15.42
N ALA A 350 5.14 20.74 14.90
CA ALA A 350 5.00 19.30 15.19
C ALA A 350 6.17 18.50 14.60
N LEU A 351 6.53 18.75 13.33
CA LEU A 351 7.73 18.18 12.69
C LEU A 351 9.01 18.55 13.46
N TYR A 352 9.09 19.81 13.90
CA TYR A 352 10.24 20.30 14.66
C TYR A 352 10.33 19.64 16.04
N ALA A 353 9.21 19.51 16.75
CA ALA A 353 9.13 18.81 18.03
C ALA A 353 9.44 17.31 17.93
N LEU A 354 8.95 16.65 16.87
CA LEU A 354 9.29 15.27 16.57
C LEU A 354 10.80 15.10 16.34
N SER A 355 11.41 16.00 15.56
CA SER A 355 12.85 15.97 15.35
C SER A 355 13.65 16.30 16.61
N LEU A 356 13.17 17.20 17.47
CA LEU A 356 13.76 17.45 18.79
C LEU A 356 13.66 16.21 19.68
N GLY A 357 12.51 15.52 19.66
CA GLY A 357 12.28 14.25 20.36
C GLY A 357 13.31 13.19 19.97
N MET A 358 13.55 13.00 18.67
CA MET A 358 14.60 12.11 18.16
C MET A 358 16.01 12.54 18.60
N GLY A 359 16.23 13.85 18.75
CA GLY A 359 17.49 14.45 19.18
C GLY A 359 17.79 14.31 20.68
N ILE A 360 16.78 14.17 21.54
CA ILE A 360 16.98 14.09 23.00
C ILE A 360 17.85 12.90 23.39
N PRO A 361 17.59 11.66 22.93
CA PRO A 361 18.49 10.53 23.16
C PRO A 361 19.90 10.79 22.62
N LEU A 362 20.04 11.33 21.41
CA LEU A 362 21.33 11.66 20.81
C LEU A 362 22.13 12.66 21.66
N ILE A 363 21.49 13.71 22.17
CA ILE A 363 22.11 14.70 23.06
C ILE A 363 22.53 14.04 24.37
N LEU A 364 21.68 13.22 24.97
CA LEU A 364 22.00 12.50 26.20
C LEU A 364 23.21 11.59 26.01
N PHE A 365 23.27 10.85 24.90
CA PHE A 365 24.42 10.03 24.52
C PHE A 365 25.66 10.87 24.20
N GLY A 366 25.51 12.04 23.57
CA GLY A 366 26.61 12.96 23.30
C GLY A 366 27.26 13.53 24.56
N ILE A 367 26.46 13.92 25.56
CA ILE A 367 26.95 14.42 26.86
C ILE A 367 27.60 13.29 27.67
N THR A 368 27.00 12.10 27.65
CA THR A 368 27.51 10.92 28.39
C THR A 368 28.64 10.18 27.67
N GLY A 369 28.99 10.62 26.45
CA GLY A 369 29.81 9.98 25.41
C GLY A 369 31.26 9.62 25.74
N GLY A 370 31.62 9.52 27.01
CA GLY A 370 32.85 8.87 27.48
C GLY A 370 32.72 8.10 28.80
N LYS A 371 31.56 8.17 29.48
CA LYS A 371 31.39 7.61 30.83
C LYS A 371 30.46 6.40 30.89
N LEU A 372 29.45 6.33 30.01
CA LEU A 372 28.50 5.20 29.97
C LEU A 372 28.83 4.17 28.88
N LEU A 373 29.55 4.58 27.82
CA LEU A 373 29.88 3.68 26.73
C LEU A 373 31.09 2.83 27.11
N PRO A 374 30.98 1.48 27.04
CA PRO A 374 32.16 0.63 27.18
C PRO A 374 33.19 1.03 26.12
N LYS A 375 34.48 0.92 26.47
CA LYS A 375 35.56 1.20 25.52
C LYS A 375 35.26 0.50 24.19
N ALA A 376 35.41 1.24 23.08
CA ALA A 376 35.21 0.68 21.74
C ALA A 376 35.96 -0.65 21.63
N GLY A 377 35.24 -1.72 21.30
CA GLY A 377 35.71 -3.10 21.37
C GLY A 377 34.76 -4.03 20.65
N ALA A 378 34.81 -5.33 20.97
CA ALA A 378 34.05 -6.36 20.27
C ALA A 378 32.52 -6.10 20.24
N TRP A 379 31.95 -5.54 21.31
CA TRP A 379 30.53 -5.21 21.37
C TRP A 379 30.09 -4.18 20.31
N MET A 380 30.95 -3.20 20.00
CA MET A 380 30.68 -2.20 18.95
C MET A 380 30.58 -2.89 17.57
N ASN A 381 31.47 -3.83 17.28
CA ASN A 381 31.43 -4.58 16.02
C ASN A 381 30.17 -5.46 15.91
N ILE A 382 29.72 -6.07 17.01
CA ILE A 382 28.47 -6.84 17.03
C ILE A 382 27.31 -5.94 16.65
N ILE A 383 27.16 -4.80 17.34
CA ILE A 383 26.09 -3.85 17.09
C ILE A 383 26.12 -3.31 15.68
N LYS A 384 27.29 -2.87 15.20
CA LYS A 384 27.49 -2.34 13.85
C LYS A 384 26.99 -3.32 12.79
N VAL A 385 27.35 -4.60 12.93
CA VAL A 385 26.95 -5.65 11.98
C VAL A 385 25.46 -5.99 12.12
N THR A 386 24.91 -6.06 13.34
CA THR A 386 23.46 -6.29 13.56
C THR A 386 22.61 -5.20 12.89
N PHE A 387 22.97 -3.93 13.02
CA PHE A 387 22.27 -2.84 12.35
C PHE A 387 22.45 -2.86 10.84
N GLY A 388 23.61 -3.32 10.34
CA GLY A 388 23.82 -3.57 8.90
C GLY A 388 22.82 -4.59 8.33
N PHE A 389 22.56 -5.69 9.05
CA PHE A 389 21.54 -6.67 8.65
C PHE A 389 20.12 -6.10 8.71
N MET A 390 19.80 -5.28 9.72
CA MET A 390 18.50 -4.63 9.84
C MET A 390 18.27 -3.61 8.71
N MET A 391 19.32 -2.88 8.30
CA MET A 391 19.29 -1.99 7.14
C MET A 391 19.09 -2.76 5.83
N LEU A 392 19.74 -3.91 5.67
CA LEU A 392 19.46 -4.78 4.52
C LEU A 392 18.02 -5.29 4.52
N ALA A 393 17.45 -5.65 5.68
CA ALA A 393 16.06 -6.09 5.75
C ALA A 393 15.08 -5.00 5.25
N VAL A 394 15.33 -3.74 5.62
CA VAL A 394 14.54 -2.60 5.11
C VAL A 394 14.74 -2.42 3.61
N ALA A 395 15.97 -2.55 3.11
CA ALA A 395 16.25 -2.52 1.68
C ALA A 395 15.54 -3.67 0.92
N LEU A 396 15.46 -4.87 1.50
CA LEU A 396 14.72 -6.00 0.92
C LEU A 396 13.22 -5.77 0.88
N MET A 397 12.65 -5.19 1.94
CA MET A 397 11.24 -4.79 1.93
C MET A 397 10.94 -3.82 0.78
N PHE A 398 11.85 -2.89 0.49
CA PHE A 398 11.72 -1.99 -0.66
C PHE A 398 11.87 -2.72 -2.01
N VAL A 399 12.74 -3.73 -2.10
CA VAL A 399 12.90 -4.58 -3.31
C VAL A 399 11.64 -5.40 -3.59
N GLU A 400 10.94 -5.87 -2.55
CA GLU A 400 9.69 -6.64 -2.67
C GLU A 400 8.61 -5.91 -3.47
N ARG A 401 8.61 -4.57 -3.40
CA ARG A 401 7.67 -3.73 -4.16
C ARG A 401 8.02 -3.60 -5.65
N LEU A 402 9.21 -4.02 -6.06
CA LEU A 402 9.72 -3.91 -7.44
C LEU A 402 9.88 -5.25 -8.16
N VAL A 403 9.95 -6.38 -7.44
CA VAL A 403 10.33 -7.68 -8.00
C VAL A 403 9.34 -8.76 -7.57
N SER A 404 9.10 -9.73 -8.46
CA SER A 404 8.22 -10.89 -8.21
C SER A 404 8.59 -11.65 -6.93
N HIS A 405 7.56 -12.20 -6.26
CA HIS A 405 7.65 -12.83 -4.93
C HIS A 405 8.81 -13.83 -4.78
N MET A 406 9.11 -14.63 -5.82
CA MET A 406 10.13 -15.68 -5.73
C MET A 406 11.56 -15.17 -5.47
N ALA A 407 11.96 -14.06 -6.08
CA ALA A 407 13.31 -13.52 -5.89
C ALA A 407 13.47 -12.91 -4.49
N THR A 408 12.42 -12.23 -4.02
CA THR A 408 12.39 -11.62 -2.70
C THR A 408 12.47 -12.68 -1.61
N ASP A 409 11.77 -13.80 -1.78
CA ASP A 409 11.79 -14.92 -0.83
C ASP A 409 13.18 -15.55 -0.66
N ILE A 410 13.89 -15.78 -1.79
CA ILE A 410 15.26 -16.28 -1.78
C ILE A 410 16.18 -15.28 -1.05
N LEU A 411 15.96 -13.99 -1.27
CA LEU A 411 16.78 -12.94 -0.70
C LEU A 411 16.55 -12.77 0.81
N TRP A 412 15.32 -12.91 1.30
CA TRP A 412 14.98 -13.00 2.72
C TRP A 412 15.61 -14.23 3.39
N SER A 413 15.56 -15.40 2.73
CA SER A 413 16.23 -16.62 3.22
C SER A 413 17.74 -16.41 3.32
N LEU A 414 18.37 -15.84 2.28
CA LEU A 414 19.81 -15.56 2.26
C LEU A 414 20.20 -14.57 3.35
N LEU A 415 19.42 -13.48 3.53
CA LEU A 415 19.66 -12.52 4.59
C LEU A 415 19.58 -13.17 5.97
N GLY A 416 18.55 -13.99 6.21
CA GLY A 416 18.39 -14.74 7.46
C GLY A 416 19.57 -15.68 7.72
N LEU A 417 19.97 -16.48 6.72
CA LEU A 417 21.11 -17.39 6.82
C LEU A 417 22.42 -16.67 7.13
N VAL A 418 22.73 -15.58 6.43
CA VAL A 418 23.95 -14.80 6.66
C VAL A 418 23.93 -14.16 8.06
N THR A 419 22.78 -13.62 8.48
CA THR A 419 22.60 -12.99 9.79
C THR A 419 22.81 -13.99 10.93
N PHE A 420 22.11 -15.12 10.91
CA PHE A 420 22.22 -16.12 11.97
C PHE A 420 23.57 -16.86 11.93
N SER A 421 24.18 -17.04 10.75
CA SER A 421 25.55 -17.57 10.62
C SER A 421 26.57 -16.64 11.30
N TYR A 422 26.47 -15.32 11.09
CA TYR A 422 27.31 -14.35 11.78
C TYR A 422 27.15 -14.42 13.31
N PHE A 423 25.90 -14.45 13.80
CA PHE A 423 25.64 -14.61 15.23
C PHE A 423 26.14 -15.94 15.78
N TYR A 424 26.10 -17.01 15.00
CA TYR A 424 26.65 -18.31 15.38
C TYR A 424 28.16 -18.21 15.61
N VAL A 425 28.91 -17.64 14.66
CA VAL A 425 30.37 -17.45 14.76
C VAL A 425 30.72 -16.60 15.98
N MET A 426 29.99 -15.49 16.20
CA MET A 426 30.27 -14.61 17.33
C MET A 426 29.91 -15.24 18.69
N ASN A 427 28.87 -16.09 18.75
CA ASN A 427 28.50 -16.79 19.98
C ASN A 427 29.52 -17.87 20.39
N GLN A 428 30.35 -18.38 19.46
CA GLN A 428 31.40 -19.35 19.80
C GLN A 428 32.42 -18.76 20.79
N ALA A 429 32.75 -17.48 20.64
CA ALA A 429 33.72 -16.78 21.49
C ALA A 429 33.21 -16.45 22.92
N SER A 430 31.91 -16.65 23.21
CA SER A 430 31.33 -16.39 24.54
C SER A 430 31.59 -17.53 25.52
N SER A 431 31.80 -17.20 26.80
CA SER A 431 31.93 -18.16 27.91
C SER A 431 30.73 -19.09 28.01
N VAL A 432 30.96 -20.33 28.45
CA VAL A 432 29.92 -21.36 28.59
C VAL A 432 29.04 -21.02 29.80
N THR A 433 27.93 -20.33 29.55
CA THR A 433 26.92 -19.95 30.55
C THR A 433 25.54 -20.35 30.03
N PHE A 434 24.53 -20.50 30.89
CA PHE A 434 23.14 -20.81 30.48
C PHE A 434 22.63 -19.88 29.36
N GLY A 435 23.01 -18.59 29.39
CA GLY A 435 22.69 -17.63 28.33
C GLY A 435 23.28 -17.98 26.95
N LYS A 436 24.42 -18.70 26.88
CA LYS A 436 24.98 -19.22 25.62
C LYS A 436 24.06 -20.29 25.02
N GLY A 437 23.46 -21.13 25.86
CA GLY A 437 22.51 -22.17 25.45
C GLY A 437 21.24 -21.57 24.84
N VAL A 438 20.63 -20.59 25.51
CA VAL A 438 19.44 -19.89 24.99
C VAL A 438 19.75 -19.16 23.68
N ARG A 439 20.88 -18.43 23.61
CA ARG A 439 21.32 -17.77 22.37
C ARG A 439 21.58 -18.76 21.24
N ALA A 440 22.24 -19.88 21.53
CA ALA A 440 22.50 -20.92 20.54
C ALA A 440 21.20 -21.57 20.04
N LEU A 441 20.21 -21.77 20.93
CA LEU A 441 18.89 -22.28 20.56
C LEU A 441 18.13 -21.30 19.67
N VAL A 442 18.14 -19.99 19.99
CA VAL A 442 17.53 -18.96 19.13
C VAL A 442 18.23 -18.88 17.77
N ILE A 443 19.56 -18.94 17.73
CA ILE A 443 20.32 -18.95 16.48
C ILE A 443 20.01 -20.21 15.67
N PHE A 444 19.87 -21.37 16.31
CA PHE A 444 19.53 -22.62 15.65
C PHE A 444 18.11 -22.60 15.08
N ILE A 445 17.13 -22.11 15.85
CA ILE A 445 15.75 -21.89 15.36
C ILE A 445 15.76 -20.90 14.21
N GLY A 446 16.53 -19.82 14.30
CA GLY A 446 16.67 -18.83 13.23
C GLY A 446 17.27 -19.40 11.95
N LEU A 447 18.40 -20.13 12.05
CA LEU A 447 19.00 -20.84 10.92
C LEU A 447 18.03 -21.87 10.32
N PHE A 448 17.35 -22.64 11.17
CA PHE A 448 16.38 -23.64 10.73
C PHE A 448 15.19 -22.99 10.04
N ALA A 449 14.64 -21.90 10.59
CA ALA A 449 13.54 -21.15 9.99
C ALA A 449 13.95 -20.52 8.65
N SER A 450 15.12 -19.87 8.57
CA SER A 450 15.61 -19.27 7.32
C SER A 450 15.95 -20.33 6.27
N ALA A 451 16.52 -21.47 6.67
CA ALA A 451 16.79 -22.61 5.79
C ALA A 451 15.50 -23.29 5.35
N MET A 452 14.52 -23.45 6.23
CA MET A 452 13.21 -24.03 5.93
C MET A 452 12.42 -23.12 4.99
N TYR A 453 12.48 -21.80 5.21
CA TYR A 453 11.89 -20.81 4.30
C TYR A 453 12.51 -20.91 2.91
N GLY A 454 13.85 -20.91 2.81
CA GLY A 454 14.55 -21.08 1.53
C GLY A 454 14.32 -22.46 0.89
N TYR A 455 14.20 -23.51 1.70
CA TYR A 455 13.90 -24.85 1.23
C TYR A 455 12.46 -24.95 0.73
N GLN A 456 11.49 -24.33 1.40
CA GLN A 456 10.10 -24.28 0.92
C GLN A 456 9.98 -23.46 -0.36
N THR A 457 10.74 -22.38 -0.51
CA THR A 457 10.68 -21.56 -1.72
C THR A 457 11.36 -22.23 -2.92
N ILE A 458 12.45 -22.98 -2.71
CA ILE A 458 13.15 -23.71 -3.78
C ILE A 458 12.53 -25.10 -4.03
N PHE A 459 12.27 -25.87 -2.98
CA PHE A 459 11.85 -27.29 -3.01
C PHE A 459 10.39 -27.54 -2.63
N GLY A 460 9.71 -26.59 -1.97
CA GLY A 460 8.27 -26.67 -1.70
C GLY A 460 7.45 -26.57 -2.97
N GLN A 461 8.02 -26.03 -4.05
CA GLN A 461 7.46 -26.15 -5.41
C GLN A 461 7.75 -27.51 -6.07
N THR A 462 8.61 -28.36 -5.50
CA THR A 462 9.06 -29.62 -6.14
C THR A 462 8.57 -30.91 -5.44
N SER A 463 7.99 -30.84 -4.24
CA SER A 463 7.62 -32.05 -3.47
C SER A 463 6.11 -32.35 -3.38
N SER A 464 5.30 -31.65 -4.19
CA SER A 464 3.85 -31.86 -4.27
C SER A 464 3.34 -32.01 -5.71
N VAL A 465 4.12 -32.55 -6.67
CA VAL A 465 3.57 -32.92 -7.99
C VAL A 465 4.31 -34.13 -8.60
N ALA A 466 4.04 -35.31 -8.08
CA ALA A 466 3.96 -36.52 -8.89
C ALA A 466 2.47 -36.82 -9.06
N GLY A 467 1.77 -36.04 -9.91
CA GLY A 467 0.34 -36.32 -10.19
C GLY A 467 -0.55 -35.20 -10.72
N HIS A 468 -0.26 -33.90 -10.54
CA HIS A 468 -1.07 -32.80 -11.07
C HIS A 468 -0.23 -31.58 -11.45
N THR A 469 0.22 -31.53 -12.71
CA THR A 469 0.63 -30.26 -13.33
C THR A 469 -0.64 -29.45 -13.59
N GLU A 470 -1.32 -28.97 -12.55
CA GLU A 470 -2.46 -28.08 -12.72
C GLU A 470 -1.96 -26.63 -12.84
N GLN A 471 -1.19 -26.36 -13.89
CA GLN A 471 -1.62 -25.25 -14.75
C GLN A 471 -2.80 -25.82 -15.51
N SER A 472 -3.98 -25.80 -14.89
CA SER A 472 -5.13 -26.46 -15.48
C SER A 472 -5.58 -25.74 -16.75
N HIS A 473 -5.09 -24.52 -17.01
CA HIS A 473 -5.36 -23.78 -18.23
C HIS A 473 -4.12 -23.33 -19.02
N PRO A 474 -4.26 -23.12 -20.35
CA PRO A 474 -3.21 -22.55 -21.20
C PRO A 474 -2.75 -21.17 -20.71
N ARG A 475 -1.46 -20.83 -20.95
CA ARG A 475 -0.89 -19.53 -20.60
C ARG A 475 -1.50 -18.42 -21.47
N PHE A 476 -1.98 -17.36 -20.83
CA PHE A 476 -2.42 -16.15 -21.52
C PHE A 476 -1.26 -15.42 -22.21
N GLU A 477 -1.48 -14.98 -23.44
CA GLU A 477 -0.61 -14.04 -24.14
C GLU A 477 -0.98 -12.61 -23.77
N VAL A 478 -0.09 -11.92 -23.05
CA VAL A 478 -0.31 -10.53 -22.63
C VAL A 478 -0.23 -9.58 -23.82
N VAL A 479 -1.26 -8.77 -24.02
CA VAL A 479 -1.39 -7.79 -25.10
C VAL A 479 -1.04 -6.39 -24.59
N LYS A 480 -0.15 -5.68 -25.30
CA LYS A 480 0.40 -4.40 -24.82
C LYS A 480 -0.35 -3.16 -25.33
N ASN A 481 -0.81 -3.19 -26.57
CA ASN A 481 -1.47 -2.08 -27.26
C ASN A 481 -2.31 -2.61 -28.44
N LEU A 482 -3.08 -1.74 -29.09
CA LEU A 482 -3.96 -2.12 -30.20
C LEU A 482 -3.19 -2.73 -31.38
N ASP A 483 -1.99 -2.23 -31.70
CA ASP A 483 -1.17 -2.79 -32.79
C ASP A 483 -0.70 -4.23 -32.47
N ASP A 484 -0.28 -4.47 -31.22
CA ASP A 484 0.12 -5.79 -30.72
C ASP A 484 -1.06 -6.75 -30.66
N PHE A 485 -2.26 -6.24 -30.33
CA PHE A 485 -3.50 -7.00 -30.40
C PHE A 485 -3.79 -7.47 -31.82
N GLU A 486 -3.81 -6.56 -32.80
CA GLU A 486 -4.10 -6.89 -34.20
C GLU A 486 -3.08 -7.88 -34.78
N GLN A 487 -1.79 -7.72 -34.43
CA GLN A 487 -0.73 -8.64 -34.86
C GLN A 487 -0.94 -10.05 -34.31
N LYS A 488 -1.26 -10.19 -33.02
CA LYS A 488 -1.50 -11.49 -32.39
C LYS A 488 -2.78 -12.14 -32.91
N LEU A 489 -3.84 -11.35 -33.12
CA LEU A 489 -5.08 -11.81 -33.71
C LEU A 489 -4.85 -12.37 -35.12
N ALA A 490 -4.13 -11.63 -35.97
CA ALA A 490 -3.77 -12.08 -37.31
C ALA A 490 -2.91 -13.36 -37.28
N ALA A 491 -1.98 -13.47 -36.33
CA ALA A 491 -1.14 -14.65 -36.16
C ALA A 491 -1.93 -15.89 -35.71
N ALA A 492 -2.91 -15.74 -34.81
CA ALA A 492 -3.79 -16.82 -34.36
C ALA A 492 -4.69 -17.32 -35.50
N ASN A 493 -5.29 -16.40 -36.26
CA ASN A 493 -6.12 -16.74 -37.41
C ASN A 493 -5.34 -17.42 -38.53
N ALA A 494 -4.10 -16.99 -38.77
CA ALA A 494 -3.20 -17.65 -39.73
C ALA A 494 -2.87 -19.11 -39.33
N GLN A 495 -2.99 -19.45 -38.04
CA GLN A 495 -2.86 -20.82 -37.52
C GLN A 495 -4.18 -21.60 -37.54
N GLY A 496 -5.30 -21.00 -37.98
CA GLY A 496 -6.62 -21.63 -37.96
C GLY A 496 -7.22 -21.76 -36.55
N LYS A 497 -6.84 -20.88 -35.62
CA LYS A 497 -7.34 -20.84 -34.25
C LYS A 497 -8.20 -19.61 -34.01
N THR A 498 -9.24 -19.75 -33.21
CA THR A 498 -10.04 -18.62 -32.70
C THR A 498 -9.28 -17.91 -31.57
N VAL A 499 -9.74 -16.73 -31.16
CA VAL A 499 -9.10 -15.96 -30.08
C VAL A 499 -10.11 -15.62 -28.99
N MET A 500 -9.73 -15.84 -27.73
CA MET A 500 -10.42 -15.35 -26.55
C MET A 500 -9.55 -14.27 -25.90
N VAL A 501 -10.14 -13.10 -25.64
CA VAL A 501 -9.46 -11.98 -25.00
C VAL A 501 -10.10 -11.71 -23.65
N ASP A 502 -9.33 -11.87 -22.58
CA ASP A 502 -9.72 -11.52 -21.22
C ASP A 502 -9.26 -10.09 -20.89
N LEU A 503 -10.20 -9.23 -20.53
CA LEU A 503 -9.91 -7.88 -20.06
C LEU A 503 -9.90 -7.88 -18.53
N TYR A 504 -8.70 -7.74 -17.98
CA TYR A 504 -8.37 -7.98 -16.56
C TYR A 504 -7.96 -6.70 -15.84
N ALA A 505 -8.11 -6.67 -14.51
CA ALA A 505 -7.44 -5.71 -13.64
C ALA A 505 -7.15 -6.28 -12.25
N ASP A 506 -6.06 -5.88 -11.60
CA ASP A 506 -5.66 -6.38 -10.27
C ASP A 506 -6.68 -6.07 -9.16
N TRP A 507 -7.43 -4.99 -9.34
CA TRP A 507 -8.49 -4.55 -8.41
C TRP A 507 -9.85 -5.23 -8.67
N CYS A 508 -9.98 -6.04 -9.72
CA CYS A 508 -11.22 -6.69 -10.12
C CYS A 508 -11.36 -8.07 -9.46
N VAL A 509 -12.23 -8.18 -8.46
CA VAL A 509 -12.50 -9.44 -7.73
C VAL A 509 -13.00 -10.53 -8.67
N ALA A 510 -13.99 -10.22 -9.49
CA ALA A 510 -14.58 -11.17 -10.44
C ALA A 510 -13.58 -11.67 -11.50
N CYS A 511 -12.58 -10.87 -11.84
CA CYS A 511 -11.50 -11.30 -12.73
C CYS A 511 -10.64 -12.40 -12.05
N LYS A 512 -10.34 -12.24 -10.76
CA LYS A 512 -9.64 -13.26 -9.97
C LYS A 512 -10.48 -14.51 -9.75
N GLU A 513 -11.81 -14.37 -9.66
CA GLU A 513 -12.73 -15.52 -9.62
C GLU A 513 -12.64 -16.34 -10.91
N PHE A 514 -12.55 -15.72 -12.08
CA PHE A 514 -12.32 -16.43 -13.34
C PHE A 514 -10.99 -17.20 -13.32
N GLU A 515 -9.90 -16.55 -12.91
CA GLU A 515 -8.57 -17.18 -12.84
C GLU A 515 -8.51 -18.36 -11.87
N LYS A 516 -9.29 -18.31 -10.77
CA LYS A 516 -9.29 -19.35 -9.74
C LYS A 516 -10.28 -20.48 -10.02
N TYR A 517 -11.48 -20.17 -10.52
CA TYR A 517 -12.61 -21.10 -10.55
C TYR A 517 -13.08 -21.49 -11.96
N THR A 518 -12.92 -20.64 -12.96
CA THR A 518 -13.50 -20.87 -14.30
C THR A 518 -12.44 -21.32 -15.30
N PHE A 519 -11.37 -20.55 -15.47
CA PHE A 519 -10.30 -20.89 -16.41
C PHE A 519 -9.62 -22.22 -16.11
N PRO A 520 -9.33 -22.58 -14.83
CA PRO A 520 -8.75 -23.87 -14.51
C PRO A 520 -9.69 -25.07 -14.69
N ASP A 521 -10.98 -24.91 -15.00
CA ASP A 521 -11.86 -26.07 -15.14
C ASP A 521 -11.61 -26.84 -16.45
N THR A 522 -11.45 -28.16 -16.34
CA THR A 522 -11.20 -29.04 -17.49
C THR A 522 -12.21 -28.89 -18.64
N GLN A 523 -13.49 -28.61 -18.34
CA GLN A 523 -14.52 -28.42 -19.36
C GLN A 523 -14.30 -27.14 -20.18
N VAL A 524 -13.77 -26.10 -19.55
CA VAL A 524 -13.43 -24.81 -20.19
C VAL A 524 -12.21 -24.98 -21.08
N VAL A 525 -11.20 -25.68 -20.57
CA VAL A 525 -9.95 -25.96 -21.28
C VAL A 525 -10.20 -26.81 -22.53
N ASP A 526 -11.03 -27.83 -22.41
CA ASP A 526 -11.45 -28.67 -23.53
C ASP A 526 -12.28 -27.87 -24.56
N ALA A 527 -13.20 -27.02 -24.09
CA ALA A 527 -14.01 -26.15 -24.94
C ALA A 527 -13.15 -25.17 -25.76
N LEU A 528 -12.07 -24.67 -25.18
CA LEU A 528 -11.19 -23.66 -25.78
C LEU A 528 -9.90 -24.25 -26.37
N SER A 529 -9.85 -25.57 -26.60
CA SER A 529 -8.65 -26.28 -27.07
C SER A 529 -8.10 -25.78 -28.42
N ASN A 530 -8.96 -25.26 -29.30
CA ASN A 530 -8.57 -24.62 -30.57
C ASN A 530 -8.59 -23.08 -30.52
N THR A 531 -8.45 -22.50 -29.33
CA THR A 531 -8.50 -21.04 -29.08
C THR A 531 -7.19 -20.53 -28.49
N VAL A 532 -6.71 -19.39 -28.97
CA VAL A 532 -5.59 -18.65 -28.34
C VAL A 532 -6.15 -17.74 -27.26
N TRP A 533 -5.56 -17.82 -26.07
CA TRP A 533 -5.98 -17.05 -24.89
C TRP A 533 -5.10 -15.82 -24.78
N MET A 534 -5.70 -14.63 -24.85
CA MET A 534 -5.02 -13.34 -24.73
C MET A 534 -5.55 -12.60 -23.50
N GLN A 535 -4.70 -11.81 -22.86
CA GLN A 535 -5.10 -10.99 -21.71
C GLN A 535 -4.65 -9.53 -21.91
N ILE A 536 -5.56 -8.59 -21.64
CA ILE A 536 -5.29 -7.15 -21.64
C ILE A 536 -5.40 -6.67 -20.20
N ASP A 537 -4.30 -6.12 -19.66
CA ASP A 537 -4.26 -5.57 -18.31
C ASP A 537 -4.71 -4.09 -18.31
N LEU A 538 -5.86 -3.84 -17.70
CA LEU A 538 -6.50 -2.54 -17.54
C LEU A 538 -6.40 -2.00 -16.10
N THR A 539 -5.44 -2.49 -15.30
CA THR A 539 -5.24 -2.06 -13.91
C THR A 539 -5.02 -0.56 -13.80
N ASP A 540 -4.20 0.00 -14.70
CA ASP A 540 -3.86 1.42 -14.73
C ASP A 540 -4.66 2.20 -15.79
N ASN A 541 -4.99 3.46 -15.49
CA ASN A 541 -5.62 4.39 -16.43
C ASN A 541 -4.59 5.03 -17.37
N THR A 542 -3.85 4.22 -18.13
CA THR A 542 -2.94 4.72 -19.16
C THR A 542 -3.71 5.11 -20.44
N ALA A 543 -3.12 5.98 -21.27
CA ALA A 543 -3.73 6.34 -22.56
C ALA A 543 -3.99 5.12 -23.46
N THR A 544 -3.15 4.09 -23.36
CA THR A 544 -3.31 2.81 -24.07
C THR A 544 -4.51 2.01 -23.55
N ASN A 545 -4.69 1.96 -22.23
CA ASN A 545 -5.80 1.22 -21.60
C ASN A 545 -7.14 1.90 -21.86
N ILE A 546 -7.17 3.23 -21.87
CA ILE A 546 -8.34 4.01 -22.27
C ILE A 546 -8.69 3.72 -23.74
N ALA A 547 -7.69 3.67 -24.63
CA ALA A 547 -7.92 3.34 -26.03
C ALA A 547 -8.53 1.93 -26.21
N PHE A 548 -8.13 0.93 -25.43
CA PHE A 548 -8.77 -0.39 -25.44
C PHE A 548 -10.23 -0.34 -24.96
N GLN A 549 -10.50 0.36 -23.85
CA GLN A 549 -11.85 0.52 -23.32
C GLN A 549 -12.79 1.20 -24.32
N GLU A 550 -12.31 2.25 -24.99
CA GLU A 550 -13.06 2.96 -26.03
C GLU A 550 -13.26 2.09 -27.28
N HIS A 551 -12.20 1.44 -27.76
CA HIS A 551 -12.25 0.62 -28.98
C HIS A 551 -13.24 -0.54 -28.86
N PHE A 552 -13.27 -1.22 -27.70
CA PHE A 552 -14.19 -2.33 -27.46
C PHE A 552 -15.51 -1.93 -26.79
N SER A 553 -15.69 -0.66 -26.42
CA SER A 553 -16.87 -0.13 -25.71
C SER A 553 -17.17 -0.91 -24.42
N ILE A 554 -16.16 -1.07 -23.56
CA ILE A 554 -16.24 -1.85 -22.32
C ILE A 554 -16.85 -1.03 -21.20
N LEU A 555 -17.87 -1.57 -20.53
CA LEU A 555 -18.55 -0.91 -19.40
C LEU A 555 -17.91 -1.23 -18.04
N GLY A 556 -17.35 -2.42 -17.89
CA GLY A 556 -16.77 -2.91 -16.64
C GLY A 556 -15.96 -4.19 -16.85
N LEU A 557 -15.37 -4.71 -15.79
CA LEU A 557 -14.53 -5.89 -15.79
C LEU A 557 -15.11 -6.98 -14.86
N PRO A 558 -14.91 -8.28 -15.14
CA PRO A 558 -14.28 -8.84 -16.33
C PRO A 558 -15.15 -8.67 -17.56
N THR A 559 -14.52 -8.46 -18.71
CA THR A 559 -15.15 -8.58 -20.03
C THR A 559 -14.33 -9.56 -20.85
N ILE A 560 -14.94 -10.62 -21.34
CA ILE A 560 -14.28 -11.61 -22.20
C ILE A 560 -14.86 -11.48 -23.61
N LEU A 561 -13.99 -11.29 -24.59
CA LEU A 561 -14.33 -11.16 -26.01
C LEU A 561 -13.89 -12.40 -26.77
N PHE A 562 -14.65 -12.80 -27.79
CA PHE A 562 -14.29 -13.90 -28.68
C PHE A 562 -14.23 -13.43 -30.13
N PHE A 563 -13.22 -13.90 -30.85
CA PHE A 563 -12.97 -13.58 -32.26
C PHE A 563 -12.96 -14.86 -33.09
N ASP A 564 -13.61 -14.79 -34.24
CA ASP A 564 -13.67 -15.88 -35.22
C ASP A 564 -12.35 -16.04 -36.00
N LEU A 565 -12.30 -17.05 -36.88
CA LEU A 565 -11.15 -17.35 -37.74
C LEU A 565 -10.84 -16.25 -38.76
N GLN A 566 -11.75 -15.30 -38.94
CA GLN A 566 -11.62 -14.14 -39.83
C GLN A 566 -11.12 -12.90 -39.08
N GLY A 567 -10.97 -12.98 -37.75
CA GLY A 567 -10.55 -11.88 -36.89
C GLY A 567 -11.66 -10.89 -36.60
N LYS A 568 -12.91 -11.28 -36.82
CA LYS A 568 -14.06 -10.48 -36.46
C LYS A 568 -14.57 -10.91 -35.09
N GLU A 569 -14.91 -9.92 -34.28
CA GLU A 569 -15.57 -10.17 -33.00
C GLU A 569 -16.93 -10.86 -33.22
N ILE A 570 -17.17 -11.97 -32.51
CA ILE A 570 -18.41 -12.72 -32.58
C ILE A 570 -19.48 -11.92 -31.83
N SER A 571 -20.40 -11.31 -32.57
CA SER A 571 -21.43 -10.44 -31.97
C SER A 571 -22.35 -11.24 -31.05
N GLY A 572 -22.50 -10.80 -29.80
CA GLY A 572 -23.34 -11.46 -28.79
C GLY A 572 -22.66 -12.62 -28.03
N SER A 573 -21.36 -12.83 -28.22
CA SER A 573 -20.61 -13.83 -27.44
C SER A 573 -19.87 -13.25 -26.24
N ARG A 574 -19.98 -11.94 -26.00
CA ARG A 574 -19.25 -11.24 -24.93
C ARG A 574 -19.72 -11.76 -23.58
N VAL A 575 -18.80 -12.17 -22.72
CA VAL A 575 -19.14 -12.49 -21.32
C VAL A 575 -18.77 -11.28 -20.48
N THR A 576 -19.77 -10.59 -19.96
CA THR A 576 -19.60 -9.49 -19.01
C THR A 576 -19.98 -9.95 -17.61
N GLY A 577 -19.05 -9.85 -16.66
CA GLY A 577 -19.24 -10.34 -15.30
C GLY A 577 -18.86 -11.81 -15.10
N PHE A 578 -18.81 -12.25 -13.85
CA PHE A 578 -18.39 -13.61 -13.49
C PHE A 578 -19.37 -14.68 -13.99
N MET A 579 -18.82 -15.72 -14.62
CA MET A 579 -19.56 -16.89 -15.06
C MET A 579 -18.86 -18.17 -14.59
N GLN A 580 -19.62 -19.07 -13.98
CA GLN A 580 -19.09 -20.36 -13.50
C GLN A 580 -18.62 -21.24 -14.67
N ALA A 581 -17.65 -22.12 -14.39
CA ALA A 581 -17.04 -23.05 -15.33
C ALA A 581 -18.00 -23.78 -16.29
N SER A 582 -19.07 -24.40 -15.78
CA SER A 582 -19.99 -25.19 -16.60
C SER A 582 -20.78 -24.34 -17.61
N ALA A 583 -21.25 -23.17 -17.17
CA ALA A 583 -21.95 -22.21 -18.02
C ALA A 583 -21.00 -21.61 -19.05
N PHE A 584 -19.79 -21.23 -18.64
CA PHE A 584 -18.77 -20.68 -19.52
C PHE A 584 -18.31 -21.70 -20.57
N ALA A 585 -18.12 -22.96 -20.20
CA ALA A 585 -17.78 -24.05 -21.12
C ALA A 585 -18.89 -24.31 -22.14
N ALA A 586 -20.16 -24.26 -21.71
CA ALA A 586 -21.30 -24.39 -22.62
C ALA A 586 -21.40 -23.21 -23.59
N HIS A 587 -21.17 -21.98 -23.10
CA HIS A 587 -21.13 -20.77 -23.92
C HIS A 587 -20.01 -20.85 -24.97
N ALA A 588 -18.79 -21.18 -24.54
CA ALA A 588 -17.63 -21.34 -25.41
C ALA A 588 -17.87 -22.40 -26.52
N LYS A 589 -18.51 -23.53 -26.19
CA LYS A 589 -18.83 -24.58 -27.19
C LYS A 589 -19.92 -24.20 -28.19
N ASN A 590 -20.76 -23.22 -27.86
CA ASN A 590 -21.83 -22.78 -28.74
C ASN A 590 -21.36 -21.72 -29.75
N ILE A 591 -20.32 -20.95 -29.39
CA ILE A 591 -19.82 -19.83 -30.19
C ILE A 591 -18.61 -20.20 -31.08
N LEU A 592 -17.83 -21.22 -30.69
CA LEU A 592 -16.65 -21.72 -31.40
C LEU A 592 -16.96 -23.03 -32.12
#